data_AF-A0A935CRZ6-F1
#
_entry.id   AF-A0A935CRZ6-F1
#
_cell.length_a   1.000
_cell.length_b   1.000
_cell.length_c   1.000
_cell.angle_alpha   90.00
_cell.angle_beta   90.00
_cell.angle_gamma   90.00
#
_symmetry.space_group_name_H-M   'P 1'
#
loop_
_entity.id
_entity.type
_entity.pdbx_description
1 polymer ?
#
loop_
_entity_poly.entity_id
_entity_poly.type
_entity_poly.pdbx_seq_one_letter_code
_entity_poly.pdbx_strand_id
1 'polypeptide(L)'
;MPSLAAIGDIQAAFARHGQAATPLLSRLFEQRWLGLQRQYWAIPQLTSRALLNELAALPAPLRPAAGLALASWRSRQPHFWGQACFDALARFDTSTARRTLPHAVREQPALLRNRGFYVSFLRTWLTRRLTSRLRRLPDFLIIGAQRGGTTSLFNYLAGHPAVAAVRDKELHYFDLNLSAGRGWYQAHFPLRLARAQRVGEATPMYLFHPAAPQAVQALLPRVKLIALLRNPVDRAYSHYQLERRSGRQGIESLSFADAVAAEQERLAGDMDRLQTDPASPGFAPMHFSYLARGLYVDQLQAWRRFFPAGQMLILRSEDFYEQPALIFRQVLDFLELPAWEPTAYRPFNQTGGQISGQISDFSEKPAVFGELAAFFRPHNRRLTDFLGRDFGWDDPA
;
A
#
# COMPACT_ATOMS: atom_id res chain seq x y z
N MET A 1 -3.41 11.96 28.87
CA MET A 1 -3.67 10.53 29.15
C MET A 1 -4.99 10.42 29.90
N PRO A 2 -5.99 9.65 29.44
CA PRO A 2 -7.13 9.29 30.28
C PRO A 2 -6.81 8.04 31.12
N SER A 3 -7.29 8.07 32.36
CA SER A 3 -6.96 7.15 33.46
C SER A 3 -7.61 5.77 33.34
N LEU A 4 -6.99 4.79 34.01
CA LEU A 4 -7.36 3.37 34.13
C LEU A 4 -8.80 3.09 34.63
N ALA A 5 -9.52 4.10 35.10
CA ALA A 5 -10.93 3.99 35.50
C ALA A 5 -11.87 3.68 34.31
N ALA A 6 -11.52 4.10 33.09
CA ALA A 6 -12.38 3.95 31.91
C ALA A 6 -12.45 2.51 31.34
N ILE A 7 -11.50 1.64 31.69
CA ILE A 7 -11.49 0.24 31.23
C ILE A 7 -12.39 -0.63 32.13
N GLY A 8 -12.45 -0.32 33.44
CA GLY A 8 -13.30 -1.03 34.39
C GLY A 8 -14.79 -0.88 34.11
N ASP A 9 -15.23 0.32 33.71
CA ASP A 9 -16.65 0.59 33.40
C ASP A 9 -17.12 -0.12 32.13
N ILE A 10 -16.24 -0.26 31.13
CA ILE A 10 -16.54 -0.96 29.88
C ILE A 10 -16.62 -2.47 30.11
N GLN A 11 -15.72 -3.03 30.92
CA GLN A 11 -15.75 -4.45 31.27
C GLN A 11 -16.95 -4.80 32.17
N ALA A 12 -17.31 -3.93 33.12
CA ALA A 12 -18.48 -4.11 34.00
C ALA A 12 -19.82 -3.93 33.27
N ALA A 13 -19.87 -3.13 32.19
CA ALA A 13 -21.05 -3.01 31.32
C ALA A 13 -21.20 -4.23 30.38
N PHE A 14 -20.09 -4.77 29.87
CA PHE A 14 -20.09 -5.99 29.05
C PHE A 14 -20.49 -7.22 29.86
N ALA A 15 -20.02 -7.33 31.10
CA ALA A 15 -20.35 -8.44 32.01
C ALA A 15 -21.81 -8.46 32.47
N ARG A 16 -22.48 -7.29 32.57
CA ARG A 16 -23.87 -7.19 33.06
C ARG A 16 -24.95 -7.31 31.98
N HIS A 17 -24.66 -6.98 30.71
CA HIS A 17 -25.71 -6.84 29.69
C HIS A 17 -25.48 -7.57 28.37
N GLY A 18 -24.34 -8.26 28.19
CA GLY A 18 -24.05 -9.05 26.99
C GLY A 18 -24.30 -8.28 25.67
N GLN A 19 -24.68 -8.99 24.60
CA GLN A 19 -24.85 -8.44 23.24
C GLN A 19 -25.94 -7.34 23.09
N ALA A 20 -26.66 -6.97 24.16
CA ALA A 20 -27.67 -5.91 24.13
C ALA A 20 -27.10 -4.48 24.26
N ALA A 21 -25.80 -4.29 24.51
CA ALA A 21 -25.19 -2.96 24.70
C ALA A 21 -24.81 -2.21 23.40
N THR A 22 -24.96 -2.84 22.23
CA THR A 22 -24.58 -2.32 20.91
C THR A 22 -25.15 -0.93 20.55
N PRO A 23 -26.41 -0.59 20.90
CA PRO A 23 -26.97 0.73 20.58
C PRO A 23 -26.38 1.86 21.42
N LEU A 24 -25.99 1.59 22.67
CA LEU A 24 -25.45 2.59 23.59
C LEU A 24 -23.99 2.94 23.26
N LEU A 25 -23.21 1.92 22.87
CA LEU A 25 -21.84 2.07 22.37
C LEU A 25 -21.79 2.83 21.03
N SER A 26 -22.77 2.61 20.15
CA SER A 26 -22.87 3.34 18.87
C SER A 26 -23.14 4.82 19.07
N ARG A 27 -23.97 5.21 20.05
CA ARG A 27 -24.23 6.64 20.36
C ARG A 27 -23.04 7.34 20.98
N LEU A 28 -22.28 6.66 21.86
CA LEU A 28 -21.04 7.21 22.42
C LEU A 28 -19.94 7.33 21.35
N PHE A 29 -19.89 6.40 20.40
CA PHE A 29 -18.97 6.47 19.26
C PHE A 29 -19.35 7.60 18.29
N GLU A 30 -20.63 7.77 17.96
CA GLU A 30 -21.11 8.87 17.10
C GLU A 30 -20.89 10.26 17.71
N GLN A 31 -21.16 10.44 19.00
CA GLN A 31 -20.97 11.74 19.66
C GLN A 31 -19.48 12.15 19.71
N ARG A 32 -18.57 11.19 19.86
CA ARG A 32 -17.12 11.47 19.84
C ARG A 32 -16.53 11.56 18.44
N TRP A 33 -17.06 10.80 17.47
CA TRP A 33 -16.69 10.88 16.05
C TRP A 33 -17.08 12.23 15.42
N LEU A 34 -18.25 12.76 15.79
CA LEU A 34 -18.67 14.12 15.41
C LEU A 34 -17.82 15.22 16.07
N GLY A 35 -17.28 14.97 17.26
CA GLY A 35 -16.30 15.84 17.91
C GLY A 35 -14.97 15.93 17.14
N LEU A 36 -14.48 14.80 16.61
CA LEU A 36 -13.29 14.74 15.76
C LEU A 36 -13.50 15.38 14.38
N GLN A 37 -14.71 15.33 13.82
CA GLN A 37 -15.03 16.02 12.55
C GLN A 37 -14.99 17.55 12.66
N ARG A 38 -15.30 18.13 13.83
CA ARG A 38 -15.23 19.58 14.02
C ARG A 38 -13.80 20.12 14.07
N GLN A 39 -12.82 19.27 14.39
CA GLN A 39 -11.42 19.68 14.52
C GLN A 39 -10.66 19.74 13.17
N TYR A 40 -11.23 19.19 12.08
CA TYR A 40 -10.57 19.07 10.77
C TYR A 40 -11.24 19.87 9.61
N TRP A 41 -12.26 20.70 9.89
CA TRP A 41 -13.00 21.44 8.85
C TRP A 41 -12.95 22.97 8.94
N ALA A 42 -11.89 23.54 9.54
CA ALA A 42 -11.64 24.97 9.48
C ALA A 42 -10.81 25.35 8.23
N ILE A 43 -11.39 25.20 7.03
CA ILE A 43 -10.98 25.97 5.83
C ILE A 43 -12.24 26.38 5.05
N PRO A 44 -12.77 27.59 5.24
CA PRO A 44 -13.76 28.16 4.35
C PRO A 44 -13.10 28.97 3.22
N GLN A 45 -13.78 29.03 2.07
CA GLN A 45 -13.60 29.97 0.94
C GLN A 45 -12.69 29.53 -0.23
N LEU A 46 -13.15 28.53 -0.99
CA LEU A 46 -13.03 28.59 -2.45
C LEU A 46 -14.32 29.21 -2.99
N THR A 47 -14.24 30.46 -3.40
CA THR A 47 -15.36 31.28 -3.87
C THR A 47 -16.01 30.67 -5.12
N SER A 48 -17.33 30.66 -5.11
CA SER A 48 -18.29 30.16 -6.11
C SER A 48 -17.97 30.40 -7.59
N ARG A 49 -17.16 31.40 -7.94
CA ARG A 49 -16.90 31.80 -9.33
C ARG A 49 -16.01 30.82 -10.11
N ALA A 50 -15.08 30.14 -9.44
CA ALA A 50 -14.22 29.13 -10.08
C ALA A 50 -15.01 27.87 -10.47
N LEU A 51 -15.89 27.41 -9.58
CA LEU A 51 -16.78 26.26 -9.83
C LEU A 51 -17.78 26.56 -10.96
N LEU A 52 -18.29 27.79 -11.04
CA LEU A 52 -19.22 28.22 -12.08
C LEU A 52 -18.58 28.23 -13.48
N ASN A 53 -17.34 28.71 -13.60
CA ASN A 53 -16.62 28.74 -14.87
C ASN A 53 -16.29 27.33 -15.39
N GLU A 54 -16.05 26.36 -14.50
CA GLU A 54 -15.78 24.97 -14.90
C GLU A 54 -17.06 24.21 -15.32
N LEU A 55 -18.21 24.51 -14.72
CA LEU A 55 -19.49 23.89 -15.11
C LEU A 55 -19.97 24.40 -16.47
N ALA A 56 -19.65 25.64 -16.84
CA ALA A 56 -19.94 26.21 -18.16
C ALA A 56 -19.12 25.53 -19.29
N ALA A 57 -17.95 24.99 -18.96
CA ALA A 57 -17.06 24.30 -19.90
C ALA A 57 -17.44 22.83 -20.17
N LEU A 58 -18.47 22.29 -19.50
CA LEU A 58 -18.92 20.90 -19.73
C LEU A 58 -19.63 20.73 -21.08
N PRO A 59 -19.46 19.57 -21.77
CA PRO A 59 -20.19 19.21 -22.98
C PRO A 59 -21.72 19.26 -22.76
N ALA A 60 -22.48 19.60 -23.81
CA ALA A 60 -23.94 19.80 -23.77
C ALA A 60 -24.76 18.74 -22.99
N PRO A 61 -24.51 17.42 -23.09
CA PRO A 61 -25.29 16.43 -22.35
C PRO A 61 -25.05 16.43 -20.83
N LEU A 62 -23.97 17.07 -20.33
CA LEU A 62 -23.61 17.09 -18.90
C LEU A 62 -24.02 18.38 -18.19
N ARG A 63 -24.42 19.41 -18.93
CA ARG A 63 -24.87 20.71 -18.38
C ARG A 63 -26.15 20.62 -17.52
N PRO A 64 -27.15 19.78 -17.82
CA PRO A 64 -28.35 19.66 -16.98
C PRO A 64 -28.04 19.07 -15.60
N ALA A 65 -27.18 18.06 -15.53
CA ALA A 65 -26.76 17.43 -14.27
C ALA A 65 -25.89 18.35 -13.41
N ALA A 66 -25.01 19.13 -14.06
CA ALA A 66 -24.21 20.18 -13.45
C ALA A 66 -25.07 21.34 -12.92
N GLY A 67 -26.08 21.77 -13.69
CA GLY A 67 -27.02 22.82 -13.30
C GLY A 67 -27.89 22.44 -12.09
N LEU A 68 -28.33 21.18 -12.01
CA LEU A 68 -29.06 20.64 -10.86
C LEU A 68 -28.20 20.55 -9.60
N ALA A 69 -26.93 20.14 -9.72
CA ALA A 69 -25.98 20.11 -8.61
C ALA A 69 -25.69 21.53 -8.06
N LEU A 70 -25.63 22.53 -8.95
CA LEU A 70 -25.39 23.92 -8.59
C LEU A 70 -26.61 24.61 -7.98
N ALA A 71 -27.82 24.34 -8.51
CA ALA A 71 -29.08 24.80 -7.93
C ALA A 71 -29.32 24.18 -6.53
N SER A 72 -28.90 22.93 -6.34
CA SER A 72 -28.92 22.22 -5.05
C SER A 72 -27.96 22.80 -4.01
N TRP A 73 -26.76 23.22 -4.41
CA TRP A 73 -25.81 23.92 -3.52
C TRP A 73 -26.39 25.24 -3.00
N ARG A 74 -27.19 25.93 -3.81
CA ARG A 74 -27.90 27.17 -3.41
C ARG A 74 -29.11 26.91 -2.50
N SER A 75 -29.76 25.75 -2.56
CA SER A 75 -31.05 25.52 -1.87
C SER A 75 -30.98 24.70 -0.58
N ARG A 76 -29.84 24.12 -0.18
CA ARG A 76 -29.63 23.43 1.12
C ARG A 76 -30.72 22.40 1.51
N GLN A 77 -31.25 21.61 0.58
CA GLN A 77 -32.27 20.59 0.87
C GLN A 77 -31.73 19.15 0.60
N PRO A 78 -31.29 18.40 1.64
CA PRO A 78 -30.57 17.13 1.48
C PRO A 78 -31.44 15.86 1.39
N HIS A 79 -32.76 15.94 1.59
CA HIS A 79 -33.59 14.74 1.83
C HIS A 79 -34.27 14.13 0.59
N PHE A 80 -34.33 14.83 -0.55
CA PHE A 80 -35.13 14.37 -1.70
C PHE A 80 -34.36 13.49 -2.71
N TRP A 81 -33.03 13.46 -2.64
CA TRP A 81 -32.19 12.64 -3.54
C TRP A 81 -31.72 11.31 -2.95
N GLY A 82 -32.01 11.05 -1.67
CA GLY A 82 -31.67 9.78 -1.04
C GLY A 82 -32.23 8.60 -1.83
N GLN A 83 -33.49 8.69 -2.26
CA GLN A 83 -34.19 7.59 -2.95
C GLN A 83 -33.92 7.54 -4.47
N ALA A 84 -33.87 8.68 -5.16
CA ALA A 84 -33.69 8.70 -6.63
C ALA A 84 -32.24 8.40 -7.06
N CYS A 85 -31.22 8.89 -6.33
CA CYS A 85 -29.84 8.44 -6.53
C CYS A 85 -29.68 6.98 -6.11
N PHE A 86 -30.40 6.53 -5.08
CA PHE A 86 -30.40 5.14 -4.64
C PHE A 86 -31.00 4.19 -5.68
N ASP A 87 -32.13 4.56 -6.30
CA ASP A 87 -32.75 3.76 -7.36
C ASP A 87 -31.90 3.74 -8.64
N ALA A 88 -31.21 4.83 -8.96
CA ALA A 88 -30.27 4.87 -10.07
C ALA A 88 -28.99 4.06 -9.81
N LEU A 89 -28.47 4.07 -8.58
CA LEU A 89 -27.30 3.27 -8.16
C LEU A 89 -27.63 1.79 -7.93
N ALA A 90 -28.87 1.47 -7.55
CA ALA A 90 -29.37 0.10 -7.40
C ALA A 90 -29.68 -0.57 -8.75
N ARG A 91 -30.03 0.23 -9.77
CA ARG A 91 -30.15 -0.21 -11.17
C ARG A 91 -28.80 -0.25 -11.90
N PHE A 92 -27.75 0.35 -11.34
CA PHE A 92 -26.39 0.22 -11.83
C PHE A 92 -25.91 -1.21 -11.56
N ASP A 93 -25.55 -1.94 -12.61
CA ASP A 93 -25.03 -3.30 -12.50
C ASP A 93 -23.91 -3.37 -11.44
N THR A 94 -24.26 -3.97 -10.30
CA THR A 94 -23.39 -4.06 -9.12
C THR A 94 -22.15 -4.91 -9.39
N SER A 95 -22.15 -5.73 -10.46
CA SER A 95 -20.99 -6.51 -10.85
C SER A 95 -19.89 -5.61 -11.44
N THR A 96 -20.25 -4.64 -12.29
CA THR A 96 -19.34 -3.68 -12.89
C THR A 96 -18.80 -2.69 -11.85
N ALA A 97 -19.64 -2.18 -10.95
CA ALA A 97 -19.20 -1.30 -9.87
C ALA A 97 -18.25 -2.01 -8.88
N ARG A 98 -18.53 -3.26 -8.51
CA ARG A 98 -17.65 -4.08 -7.65
C ARG A 98 -16.28 -4.32 -8.26
N ARG A 99 -16.19 -4.58 -9.57
CA ARG A 99 -14.90 -4.76 -10.27
C ARG A 99 -14.01 -3.53 -10.18
N THR A 100 -14.60 -2.34 -10.11
CA THR A 100 -13.82 -1.10 -9.96
C THR A 100 -13.36 -0.83 -8.54
N LEU A 101 -13.86 -1.53 -7.52
CA LEU A 101 -13.49 -1.26 -6.13
C LEU A 101 -12.03 -1.68 -5.86
N PRO A 102 -11.33 -0.96 -4.96
CA PRO A 102 -10.05 -1.43 -4.44
C PRO A 102 -10.14 -2.85 -3.89
N HIS A 103 -9.11 -3.66 -4.12
CA HIS A 103 -9.04 -5.06 -3.70
C HIS A 103 -9.36 -5.24 -2.20
N ALA A 104 -8.77 -4.39 -1.36
CA ALA A 104 -8.99 -4.39 0.09
C ALA A 104 -10.47 -4.29 0.53
N VAL A 105 -11.34 -3.71 -0.30
CA VAL A 105 -12.78 -3.61 -0.02
C VAL A 105 -13.56 -4.78 -0.62
N ARG A 106 -13.09 -5.36 -1.73
CA ARG A 106 -13.66 -6.59 -2.29
C ARG A 106 -13.49 -7.77 -1.33
N GLU A 107 -12.35 -7.84 -0.65
CA GLU A 107 -11.98 -8.90 0.29
C GLU A 107 -12.64 -8.81 1.69
N GLN A 108 -13.50 -7.81 1.96
CA GLN A 108 -14.14 -7.63 3.27
C GLN A 108 -15.67 -7.68 3.21
N PRO A 109 -16.28 -8.88 3.12
CA PRO A 109 -17.73 -9.05 2.99
C PRO A 109 -18.54 -8.41 4.13
N ALA A 110 -17.96 -8.34 5.33
CA ALA A 110 -18.61 -7.77 6.51
C ALA A 110 -18.83 -6.25 6.40
N LEU A 111 -17.89 -5.51 5.79
CA LEU A 111 -18.03 -4.06 5.56
C LEU A 111 -19.10 -3.75 4.50
N LEU A 112 -19.26 -4.64 3.52
CA LEU A 112 -20.30 -4.56 2.49
C LEU A 112 -21.72 -4.79 3.06
N ARG A 113 -21.84 -5.42 4.24
CA ARG A 113 -23.14 -5.63 4.92
C ARG A 113 -23.65 -4.38 5.63
N ASN A 114 -22.76 -3.46 6.02
CA ASN A 114 -23.17 -2.17 6.59
C ASN A 114 -23.51 -1.19 5.45
N ARG A 115 -24.80 -1.05 5.15
CA ARG A 115 -25.31 -0.22 4.06
C ARG A 115 -24.83 1.23 4.11
N GLY A 116 -24.75 1.86 5.28
CA GLY A 116 -24.31 3.25 5.43
C GLY A 116 -22.84 3.44 5.09
N PHE A 117 -21.99 2.55 5.59
CA PHE A 117 -20.56 2.53 5.27
C PHE A 117 -20.32 2.29 3.77
N TYR A 118 -20.98 1.26 3.21
CA TYR A 118 -20.84 0.88 1.81
C TYR A 118 -21.23 2.01 0.85
N VAL A 119 -22.37 2.68 1.09
CA VAL A 119 -22.81 3.82 0.27
C VAL A 119 -21.85 5.00 0.35
N SER A 120 -21.36 5.34 1.55
CA SER A 120 -20.37 6.41 1.73
C SER A 120 -19.05 6.09 1.02
N PHE A 121 -18.59 4.85 1.13
CA PHE A 121 -17.39 4.36 0.45
C PHE A 121 -17.56 4.43 -1.07
N LEU A 122 -18.64 3.88 -1.61
CA LEU A 122 -18.94 3.93 -3.05
C LEU A 122 -19.01 5.36 -3.56
N ARG A 123 -19.69 6.26 -2.85
CA ARG A 123 -19.77 7.67 -3.24
C ARG A 123 -18.38 8.30 -3.28
N THR A 124 -17.56 8.03 -2.27
CA THR A 124 -16.17 8.52 -2.22
C THR A 124 -15.34 7.93 -3.35
N TRP A 125 -15.46 6.63 -3.62
CA TRP A 125 -14.72 5.96 -4.68
C TRP A 125 -15.13 6.44 -6.08
N LEU A 126 -16.43 6.53 -6.36
CA LEU A 126 -16.97 7.02 -7.62
C LEU A 126 -16.57 8.47 -7.86
N THR A 127 -16.68 9.35 -6.86
CA THR A 127 -16.22 10.73 -6.99
C THR A 127 -14.72 10.80 -7.27
N ARG A 128 -13.90 9.96 -6.64
CA ARG A 128 -12.47 9.88 -6.93
C ARG A 128 -12.18 9.39 -8.34
N ARG A 129 -12.94 8.42 -8.85
CA ARG A 129 -12.86 7.91 -10.23
C ARG A 129 -13.27 8.96 -11.26
N LEU A 130 -14.38 9.65 -11.04
CA LEU A 130 -14.86 10.74 -11.90
C LEU A 130 -13.88 11.93 -11.92
N THR A 131 -13.21 12.20 -10.80
CA THR A 131 -12.20 13.26 -10.67
C THR A 131 -10.77 12.80 -10.97
N SER A 132 -10.56 11.57 -11.47
CA SER A 132 -9.23 10.97 -11.68
C SER A 132 -8.30 11.83 -12.54
N ARG A 133 -8.83 12.47 -13.60
CA ARG A 133 -8.06 13.38 -14.46
C ARG A 133 -7.57 14.64 -13.78
N LEU A 134 -8.17 15.03 -12.65
CA LEU A 134 -7.79 16.19 -11.83
C LEU A 134 -6.86 15.80 -10.67
N ARG A 135 -6.52 14.51 -10.55
CA ARG A 135 -5.63 13.98 -9.52
C ARG A 135 -4.20 13.87 -10.01
N ARG A 136 -3.27 13.93 -9.06
CA ARG A 136 -1.85 13.75 -9.31
C ARG A 136 -1.55 12.29 -9.66
N LEU A 137 -0.39 12.09 -10.27
CA LEU A 137 0.31 10.82 -10.27
C LEU A 137 1.40 10.88 -9.19
N PRO A 138 1.93 9.73 -8.74
CA PRO A 138 2.97 9.74 -7.73
C PRO A 138 4.28 10.31 -8.29
N ASP A 139 4.97 11.06 -7.45
CA ASP A 139 6.30 11.59 -7.65
C ASP A 139 7.38 10.57 -7.21
N PHE A 140 7.02 9.63 -6.33
CA PHE A 140 7.90 8.54 -5.91
C PHE A 140 7.17 7.20 -5.70
N LEU A 141 7.91 6.10 -5.84
CA LEU A 141 7.47 4.75 -5.53
C LEU A 141 8.50 4.06 -4.63
N ILE A 142 8.04 3.44 -3.54
CA ILE A 142 8.83 2.42 -2.83
C ILE A 142 8.54 1.08 -3.48
N ILE A 143 9.45 0.63 -4.35
CA ILE A 143 9.24 -0.52 -5.24
C ILE A 143 9.60 -1.85 -4.60
N GLY A 144 10.33 -1.85 -3.48
CA GLY A 144 10.83 -3.09 -2.88
C GLY A 144 11.83 -2.84 -1.76
N ALA A 145 12.46 -3.89 -1.23
CA ALA A 145 12.08 -5.29 -1.44
C ALA A 145 11.00 -5.72 -0.42
N GLN A 146 10.22 -6.75 -0.76
CA GLN A 146 9.33 -7.38 0.21
C GLN A 146 10.16 -7.88 1.40
N ARG A 147 9.68 -7.61 2.62
CA ARG A 147 10.39 -7.90 3.89
C ARG A 147 11.67 -7.08 4.13
N GLY A 148 11.93 -6.04 3.34
CA GLY A 148 13.03 -5.06 3.53
C GLY A 148 12.66 -3.81 4.32
N GLY A 149 11.54 -3.79 5.04
CA GLY A 149 11.15 -2.62 5.86
C GLY A 149 10.38 -1.51 5.13
N THR A 150 9.91 -1.75 3.91
CA THR A 150 9.10 -0.81 3.10
C THR A 150 7.88 -0.23 3.83
N THR A 151 7.21 -1.01 4.69
CA THR A 151 6.07 -0.50 5.48
C THR A 151 6.50 0.55 6.49
N SER A 152 7.65 0.37 7.14
CA SER A 152 8.16 1.35 8.11
C SER A 152 8.52 2.64 7.40
N LEU A 153 9.28 2.56 6.30
CA LEU A 153 9.63 3.74 5.51
C LEU A 153 8.38 4.47 4.96
N PHE A 154 7.41 3.72 4.43
CA PHE A 154 6.16 4.29 3.92
C PHE A 154 5.40 5.04 5.02
N ASN A 155 5.32 4.49 6.23
CA ASN A 155 4.66 5.15 7.36
C ASN A 155 5.40 6.41 7.82
N TYR A 156 6.74 6.42 7.80
CA TYR A 156 7.52 7.62 8.12
C TYR A 156 7.26 8.74 7.09
N LEU A 157 7.28 8.41 5.80
CA LEU A 157 6.94 9.37 4.74
C LEU A 157 5.49 9.83 4.81
N ALA A 158 4.55 8.94 5.10
CA ALA A 158 3.13 9.30 5.25
C ALA A 158 2.87 10.24 6.43
N GLY A 159 3.74 10.23 7.45
CA GLY A 159 3.71 11.18 8.56
C GLY A 159 4.27 12.56 8.23
N HIS A 160 5.03 12.70 7.15
CA HIS A 160 5.67 13.95 6.77
C HIS A 160 4.64 14.98 6.27
N PRO A 161 4.60 16.23 6.79
CA PRO A 161 3.54 17.21 6.48
C PRO A 161 3.48 17.64 5.00
N ALA A 162 4.61 17.58 4.29
CA ALA A 162 4.69 17.87 2.86
C ALA A 162 4.44 16.67 1.93
N VAL A 163 4.11 15.48 2.46
CA VAL A 163 3.89 14.27 1.68
C VAL A 163 2.42 13.87 1.73
N ALA A 164 1.83 13.57 0.57
CA ALA A 164 0.54 12.89 0.49
C ALA A 164 0.74 11.45 0.02
N ALA A 165 0.78 10.53 0.97
CA ALA A 165 0.81 9.10 0.69
C ALA A 165 -0.58 8.57 0.35
N VAL A 166 -0.63 7.45 -0.39
CA VAL A 166 -1.88 6.72 -0.61
C VAL A 166 -2.44 6.19 0.71
N ARG A 167 -3.77 6.14 0.83
CA ARG A 167 -4.43 5.69 2.06
C ARG A 167 -4.15 4.21 2.36
N ASP A 168 -4.18 3.40 1.31
CA ASP A 168 -4.00 1.96 1.38
C ASP A 168 -2.66 1.65 0.69
N LYS A 169 -1.67 1.17 1.46
CA LYS A 169 -0.38 0.73 0.93
C LYS A 169 -0.59 -0.48 0.00
N GLU A 170 0.32 -0.67 -0.94
CA GLU A 170 0.33 -1.79 -1.88
C GLU A 170 -0.86 -1.73 -2.84
N LEU A 171 -0.86 -0.72 -3.71
CA LEU A 171 -1.93 -0.55 -4.71
C LEU A 171 -1.93 -1.67 -5.76
N HIS A 172 -0.79 -2.34 -5.93
CA HIS A 172 -0.61 -3.39 -6.92
C HIS A 172 -1.06 -2.96 -8.33
N TYR A 173 -0.69 -1.75 -8.76
CA TYR A 173 -1.09 -1.22 -10.05
C TYR A 173 -0.24 -1.77 -11.20
N PHE A 174 1.08 -1.82 -11.02
CA PHE A 174 2.02 -2.24 -12.07
C PHE A 174 2.31 -3.75 -12.10
N ASP A 175 1.53 -4.54 -11.36
CA ASP A 175 1.63 -6.01 -11.27
C ASP A 175 0.25 -6.72 -11.32
N LEU A 176 -0.81 -6.20 -10.67
CA LEU A 176 -2.13 -6.87 -10.68
C LEU A 176 -3.22 -6.07 -11.36
N ASN A 177 -3.20 -4.74 -11.21
CA ASN A 177 -4.32 -3.86 -11.58
C ASN A 177 -4.02 -3.00 -12.81
N LEU A 178 -3.07 -3.38 -13.65
CA LEU A 178 -2.68 -2.58 -14.82
C LEU A 178 -3.86 -2.38 -15.77
N SER A 179 -4.67 -3.42 -15.95
CA SER A 179 -5.90 -3.43 -16.77
C SER A 179 -7.01 -2.53 -16.23
N ALA A 180 -6.97 -2.13 -14.94
CA ALA A 180 -7.92 -1.16 -14.37
C ALA A 180 -7.72 0.26 -14.95
N GLY A 181 -6.59 0.50 -15.61
CA GLY A 181 -6.28 1.70 -16.35
C GLY A 181 -5.85 2.89 -15.50
N ARG A 182 -5.23 3.88 -16.15
CA ARG A 182 -4.63 5.05 -15.49
C ARG A 182 -5.59 5.81 -14.57
N GLY A 183 -6.84 5.96 -14.97
CA GLY A 183 -7.84 6.66 -14.16
C GLY A 183 -8.13 5.94 -12.84
N TRP A 184 -7.86 4.63 -12.75
CA TRP A 184 -8.06 3.86 -11.51
C TRP A 184 -6.94 4.20 -10.57
N TYR A 185 -5.72 4.13 -11.08
CA TYR A 185 -4.52 4.50 -10.35
C TYR A 185 -4.58 5.94 -9.83
N GLN A 186 -4.90 6.91 -10.69
CA GLN A 186 -5.06 8.31 -10.32
C GLN A 186 -6.10 8.53 -9.22
N ALA A 187 -7.15 7.70 -9.16
CA ALA A 187 -8.17 7.81 -8.12
C ALA A 187 -7.62 7.56 -6.71
N HIS A 188 -6.44 6.94 -6.55
CA HIS A 188 -5.81 6.74 -5.23
C HIS A 188 -5.06 7.97 -4.71
N PHE A 189 -4.76 8.94 -5.58
CA PHE A 189 -3.94 10.11 -5.26
C PHE A 189 -4.78 11.37 -4.97
N PRO A 190 -4.21 12.40 -4.31
CA PRO A 190 -4.90 13.66 -4.07
C PRO A 190 -5.18 14.43 -5.37
N LEU A 191 -6.08 15.41 -5.28
CA LEU A 191 -6.28 16.40 -6.34
C LEU A 191 -4.99 17.19 -6.58
N ARG A 192 -4.78 17.69 -7.80
CA ARG A 192 -3.63 18.55 -8.14
C ARG A 192 -3.51 19.80 -7.27
N LEU A 193 -4.62 20.29 -6.74
CA LEU A 193 -4.67 21.46 -5.84
C LEU A 193 -4.26 21.15 -4.39
N ALA A 194 -4.00 19.89 -4.04
CA ALA A 194 -3.53 19.55 -2.71
C ALA A 194 -2.13 20.12 -2.47
N ARG A 195 -1.90 20.66 -1.27
CA ARG A 195 -0.66 21.37 -0.87
C ARG A 195 0.56 20.45 -0.66
N ALA A 196 0.44 19.14 -0.89
CA ALA A 196 1.55 18.22 -0.75
C ALA A 196 2.63 18.52 -1.79
N GLN A 197 3.90 18.55 -1.37
CA GLN A 197 5.03 18.69 -2.29
C GLN A 197 5.23 17.40 -3.08
N ARG A 198 5.20 16.26 -2.38
CA ARG A 198 5.35 14.92 -2.98
C ARG A 198 4.14 14.04 -2.74
N VAL A 199 3.85 13.21 -3.72
CA VAL A 199 2.82 12.17 -3.67
C VAL A 199 3.50 10.82 -3.93
N GLY A 200 3.14 9.77 -3.21
CA GLY A 200 3.76 8.47 -3.45
C GLY A 200 2.97 7.28 -2.94
N GLU A 201 3.40 6.11 -3.39
CA GLU A 201 2.91 4.81 -2.93
C GLU A 201 4.06 3.84 -2.66
N ALA A 202 3.73 2.69 -2.10
CA ALA A 202 4.68 1.61 -1.85
C ALA A 202 4.04 0.28 -2.23
N THR A 203 4.62 -0.43 -3.18
CA THR A 203 4.22 -1.80 -3.55
C THR A 203 5.51 -2.61 -3.75
N PRO A 204 5.94 -3.41 -2.76
CA PRO A 204 7.23 -4.10 -2.79
C PRO A 204 7.37 -5.17 -3.88
N MET A 205 6.24 -5.60 -4.47
CA MET A 205 6.23 -6.55 -5.59
C MET A 205 6.83 -5.95 -6.85
N TYR A 206 6.77 -4.63 -7.04
CA TYR A 206 7.23 -3.99 -8.27
C TYR A 206 8.70 -4.29 -8.57
N LEU A 207 9.57 -4.29 -7.56
CA LEU A 207 11.00 -4.59 -7.74
C LEU A 207 11.23 -5.92 -8.45
N PHE A 208 10.44 -6.94 -8.10
CA PHE A 208 10.55 -8.31 -8.61
C PHE A 208 9.76 -8.55 -9.91
N HIS A 209 8.69 -7.80 -10.14
CA HIS A 209 7.81 -8.02 -11.29
C HIS A 209 8.50 -7.65 -12.62
N PRO A 210 8.66 -8.57 -13.58
CA PRO A 210 9.56 -8.39 -14.71
C PRO A 210 9.08 -7.32 -15.71
N ALA A 211 7.75 -7.15 -15.86
CA ALA A 211 7.16 -6.11 -16.70
C ALA A 211 6.94 -4.75 -16.00
N ALA A 212 7.14 -4.67 -14.67
CA ALA A 212 6.87 -3.43 -13.94
C ALA A 212 7.80 -2.25 -14.34
N PRO A 213 9.12 -2.43 -14.56
CA PRO A 213 9.99 -1.32 -14.97
C PRO A 213 9.48 -0.58 -16.22
N GLN A 214 9.10 -1.33 -17.25
CA GLN A 214 8.59 -0.77 -18.50
C GLN A 214 7.25 -0.06 -18.30
N ALA A 215 6.32 -0.68 -17.56
CA ALA A 215 5.00 -0.09 -17.30
C ALA A 215 5.10 1.19 -16.46
N VAL A 216 6.00 1.21 -15.47
CA VAL A 216 6.28 2.40 -14.66
C VAL A 216 6.91 3.48 -15.52
N GLN A 217 7.88 3.17 -16.38
CA GLN A 217 8.53 4.16 -17.25
C GLN A 217 7.52 4.80 -18.20
N ALA A 218 6.62 4.00 -18.78
CA ALA A 218 5.63 4.47 -19.74
C ALA A 218 4.63 5.47 -19.11
N LEU A 219 4.28 5.28 -17.83
CA LEU A 219 3.33 6.16 -17.12
C LEU A 219 4.02 7.29 -16.35
N LEU A 220 5.20 7.03 -15.79
CA LEU A 220 5.86 7.84 -14.77
C LEU A 220 7.38 8.01 -15.07
N PRO A 221 7.76 8.58 -16.23
CA PRO A 221 9.17 8.60 -16.66
C PRO A 221 10.11 9.37 -15.73
N ARG A 222 9.58 10.30 -14.91
CA ARG A 222 10.35 11.15 -13.98
C ARG A 222 10.22 10.74 -12.51
N VAL A 223 9.63 9.58 -12.24
CA VAL A 223 9.41 9.13 -10.86
C VAL A 223 10.72 8.82 -10.15
N LYS A 224 10.74 9.06 -8.84
CA LYS A 224 11.83 8.61 -7.96
C LYS A 224 11.51 7.23 -7.39
N LEU A 225 12.44 6.30 -7.49
CA LEU A 225 12.28 4.91 -7.10
C LEU A 225 13.13 4.64 -5.86
N ILE A 226 12.54 4.01 -4.85
CA ILE A 226 13.23 3.64 -3.61
C ILE A 226 13.14 2.12 -3.43
N ALA A 227 14.28 1.48 -3.19
CA ALA A 227 14.37 0.07 -2.84
C ALA A 227 15.15 -0.09 -1.53
N LEU A 228 14.59 -0.81 -0.56
CA LEU A 228 15.27 -1.27 0.64
C LEU A 228 15.60 -2.75 0.48
N LEU A 229 16.89 -3.07 0.38
CA LEU A 229 17.40 -4.43 0.26
C LEU A 229 17.82 -4.93 1.64
N ARG A 230 17.56 -6.19 1.94
CA ARG A 230 17.91 -6.85 3.20
C ARG A 230 18.80 -8.04 2.90
N ASN A 231 19.61 -8.50 3.87
CA ASN A 231 20.29 -9.79 3.75
C ASN A 231 19.33 -10.84 3.15
N PRO A 232 19.67 -11.43 1.99
CA PRO A 232 18.72 -12.22 1.22
C PRO A 232 18.28 -13.51 1.95
N VAL A 233 19.14 -14.07 2.82
CA VAL A 233 18.80 -15.22 3.68
C VAL A 233 17.73 -14.82 4.69
N ASP A 234 17.94 -13.73 5.42
CA ASP A 234 16.97 -13.22 6.39
C ASP A 234 15.67 -12.78 5.73
N ARG A 235 15.75 -12.18 4.54
CA ARG A 235 14.60 -11.79 3.73
C ARG A 235 13.77 -13.01 3.34
N ALA A 236 14.40 -14.06 2.83
CA ALA A 236 13.77 -15.32 2.45
C ALA A 236 13.05 -15.96 3.64
N TYR A 237 13.74 -16.11 4.77
CA TYR A 237 13.14 -16.67 5.98
C TYR A 237 12.00 -15.81 6.55
N SER A 238 12.14 -14.48 6.49
CA SER A 238 11.07 -13.57 6.90
C SER A 238 9.84 -13.66 6.00
N HIS A 239 10.02 -13.94 4.71
CA HIS A 239 8.94 -14.17 3.75
C HIS A 239 8.26 -15.51 4.00
N TYR A 240 9.02 -16.61 4.16
CA TYR A 240 8.50 -17.90 4.58
C TYR A 240 7.61 -17.79 5.84
N GLN A 241 8.11 -17.11 6.88
CA GLN A 241 7.34 -16.91 8.09
C GLN A 241 6.07 -16.07 7.90
N LEU A 242 6.07 -15.12 6.95
CA LEU A 242 4.87 -14.36 6.59
C LEU A 242 3.84 -15.32 6.00
N GLU A 243 4.23 -16.13 5.02
CA GLU A 243 3.30 -17.05 4.34
C GLU A 243 2.76 -18.13 5.26
N ARG A 244 3.57 -18.62 6.20
CA ARG A 244 3.11 -19.54 7.26
C ARG A 244 2.00 -18.96 8.13
N ARG A 245 1.95 -17.63 8.26
CA ARG A 245 0.96 -16.88 9.07
C ARG A 245 -0.17 -16.27 8.23
N SER A 246 -0.01 -16.22 6.92
CA SER A 246 -1.00 -15.66 6.00
C SER A 246 -2.18 -16.62 5.81
N GLY A 247 -3.41 -16.09 5.79
CA GLY A 247 -4.61 -16.91 5.67
C GLY A 247 -4.97 -17.66 6.96
N ARG A 248 -6.09 -18.39 6.95
CA ARG A 248 -6.57 -19.10 8.16
C ARG A 248 -5.71 -20.30 8.56
N GLN A 249 -5.00 -20.90 7.61
CA GLN A 249 -4.22 -22.13 7.80
C GLN A 249 -2.73 -21.97 7.49
N GLY A 250 -2.27 -20.75 7.16
CA GLY A 250 -0.99 -20.56 6.47
C GLY A 250 -1.11 -20.85 4.97
N ILE A 251 -0.48 -20.03 4.14
CA ILE A 251 -0.35 -20.26 2.70
C ILE A 251 0.76 -21.27 2.44
N GLU A 252 1.89 -21.11 3.13
CA GLU A 252 2.96 -22.11 3.09
C GLU A 252 2.64 -23.21 4.10
N SER A 253 2.77 -24.46 3.68
CA SER A 253 2.52 -25.66 4.48
C SER A 253 3.77 -26.48 4.74
N LEU A 254 4.81 -26.31 3.91
CA LEU A 254 6.08 -27.03 4.00
C LEU A 254 6.99 -26.49 5.12
N SER A 255 8.04 -27.26 5.43
CA SER A 255 9.20 -26.77 6.19
C SER A 255 9.93 -25.68 5.40
N PHE A 256 10.83 -24.93 6.03
CA PHE A 256 11.57 -23.90 5.31
C PHE A 256 12.50 -24.50 4.24
N ALA A 257 13.18 -25.62 4.55
CA ALA A 257 14.05 -26.32 3.61
C ALA A 257 13.26 -26.83 2.39
N ASP A 258 12.14 -27.51 2.62
CA ASP A 258 11.31 -28.06 1.56
C ASP A 258 10.64 -26.95 0.72
N ALA A 259 10.23 -25.85 1.36
CA ALA A 259 9.66 -24.69 0.66
C ALA A 259 10.65 -24.04 -0.30
N VAL A 260 11.92 -23.91 0.11
CA VAL A 260 13.02 -23.43 -0.73
C VAL A 260 13.30 -24.41 -1.87
N ALA A 261 13.37 -25.72 -1.58
CA ALA A 261 13.60 -26.74 -2.60
C ALA A 261 12.49 -26.79 -3.66
N ALA A 262 11.23 -26.59 -3.25
CA ALA A 262 10.08 -26.60 -4.14
C ALA A 262 9.90 -25.31 -4.96
N GLU A 263 10.63 -24.23 -4.66
CA GLU A 263 10.41 -22.92 -5.29
C GLU A 263 10.57 -22.96 -6.81
N GLN A 264 11.63 -23.59 -7.31
CA GLN A 264 11.91 -23.61 -8.75
C GLN A 264 10.75 -24.25 -9.54
N GLU A 265 10.22 -25.36 -9.04
CA GLU A 265 9.06 -26.03 -9.64
C GLU A 265 7.79 -25.19 -9.52
N ARG A 266 7.53 -24.61 -8.34
CA ARG A 266 6.36 -23.76 -8.10
C ARG A 266 6.32 -22.52 -8.97
N LEU A 267 7.48 -21.95 -9.31
CA LEU A 267 7.60 -20.75 -10.16
C LEU A 267 7.76 -21.07 -11.65
N ALA A 268 7.85 -22.34 -12.05
CA ALA A 268 8.13 -22.73 -13.42
C ALA A 268 7.08 -22.16 -14.39
N GLY A 269 7.54 -21.41 -15.39
CA GLY A 269 6.70 -20.77 -16.41
C GLY A 269 5.92 -19.53 -15.95
N ASP A 270 5.87 -19.23 -14.65
CA ASP A 270 5.13 -18.06 -14.16
C ASP A 270 5.85 -16.74 -14.45
N MET A 271 7.19 -16.72 -14.43
CA MET A 271 7.94 -15.50 -14.76
C MET A 271 7.78 -15.10 -16.22
N ASP A 272 7.77 -16.06 -17.14
CA ASP A 272 7.51 -15.83 -18.57
C ASP A 272 6.06 -15.39 -18.81
N ARG A 273 5.12 -15.94 -18.03
CA ARG A 273 3.72 -15.51 -18.04
C ARG A 273 3.59 -14.06 -17.57
N LEU A 274 4.23 -13.65 -16.49
CA LEU A 274 4.21 -12.26 -16.01
C LEU A 274 4.85 -11.27 -16.99
N GLN A 275 5.76 -11.74 -17.85
CA GLN A 275 6.33 -10.93 -18.93
C GLN A 275 5.34 -10.73 -20.09
N THR A 276 4.61 -11.78 -20.47
CA THR A 276 3.69 -11.78 -21.62
C THR A 276 2.28 -11.28 -21.29
N ASP A 277 1.82 -11.51 -20.08
CA ASP A 277 0.59 -10.98 -19.50
C ASP A 277 0.90 -10.34 -18.13
N PRO A 278 1.31 -9.05 -18.11
CA PRO A 278 1.69 -8.35 -16.88
C PRO A 278 0.57 -8.15 -15.86
N ALA A 279 -0.68 -8.45 -16.20
CA ALA A 279 -1.82 -8.39 -15.28
C ALA A 279 -2.24 -9.79 -14.79
N SER A 280 -1.53 -10.84 -15.21
CA SER A 280 -1.80 -12.20 -14.79
C SER A 280 -1.58 -12.35 -13.29
N PRO A 281 -2.55 -12.87 -12.51
CA PRO A 281 -2.37 -13.07 -11.08
C PRO A 281 -1.40 -14.24 -10.84
N GLY A 282 -0.11 -13.95 -10.75
CA GLY A 282 0.91 -14.93 -10.40
C GLY A 282 0.89 -15.26 -8.91
N PHE A 283 0.05 -16.22 -8.50
CA PHE A 283 -0.04 -16.65 -7.10
C PHE A 283 1.32 -17.15 -6.58
N ALA A 284 1.98 -18.05 -7.30
CA ALA A 284 3.25 -18.60 -6.85
C ALA A 284 4.38 -17.55 -6.79
N PRO A 285 4.59 -16.68 -7.80
CA PRO A 285 5.52 -15.55 -7.68
C PRO A 285 5.24 -14.64 -6.49
N MET A 286 3.98 -14.45 -6.10
CA MET A 286 3.62 -13.63 -4.94
C MET A 286 4.00 -14.29 -3.62
N HIS A 287 3.76 -15.60 -3.49
CA HIS A 287 3.81 -16.30 -2.22
C HIS A 287 5.07 -17.17 -2.03
N PHE A 288 5.59 -17.81 -3.06
CA PHE A 288 6.61 -18.87 -2.94
C PHE A 288 8.00 -18.50 -3.47
N SER A 289 8.25 -17.22 -3.76
CA SER A 289 9.55 -16.73 -4.28
C SER A 289 10.52 -16.31 -3.18
N TYR A 290 11.00 -17.30 -2.41
CA TYR A 290 11.95 -17.14 -1.31
C TYR A 290 13.39 -16.86 -1.78
N LEU A 291 13.84 -17.49 -2.86
CA LEU A 291 15.15 -17.32 -3.47
C LEU A 291 15.13 -16.22 -4.52
N ALA A 292 14.22 -16.30 -5.48
CA ALA A 292 14.22 -15.47 -6.68
C ALA A 292 14.16 -13.97 -6.35
N ARG A 293 13.40 -13.58 -5.31
CA ARG A 293 13.32 -12.19 -4.84
C ARG A 293 14.60 -11.69 -4.17
N GLY A 294 15.43 -12.59 -3.65
CA GLY A 294 16.74 -12.28 -3.06
C GLY A 294 17.82 -12.03 -4.12
N LEU A 295 17.57 -12.36 -5.39
CA LEU A 295 18.48 -12.10 -6.50
C LEU A 295 18.36 -10.62 -6.95
N TYR A 296 18.82 -9.70 -6.11
CA TYR A 296 18.57 -8.27 -6.30
C TYR A 296 19.26 -7.68 -7.52
N VAL A 297 20.46 -8.16 -7.87
CA VAL A 297 21.25 -7.60 -8.98
C VAL A 297 20.49 -7.70 -10.31
N ASP A 298 19.86 -8.83 -10.57
CA ASP A 298 19.14 -9.07 -11.83
C ASP A 298 17.89 -8.18 -11.92
N GLN A 299 17.17 -8.03 -10.80
CA GLN A 299 16.04 -7.11 -10.68
C GLN A 299 16.48 -5.66 -10.93
N LEU A 300 17.50 -5.18 -10.24
CA LEU A 300 17.98 -3.81 -10.37
C LEU A 300 18.55 -3.50 -11.76
N GLN A 301 19.21 -4.47 -12.40
CA GLN A 301 19.64 -4.35 -13.79
C GLN A 301 18.46 -4.16 -14.74
N ALA A 302 17.36 -4.90 -14.54
CA ALA A 302 16.14 -4.70 -15.33
C ALA A 302 15.57 -3.29 -15.16
N TRP A 303 15.54 -2.76 -13.93
CA TRP A 303 15.11 -1.39 -13.67
C TRP A 303 16.04 -0.34 -14.29
N ARG A 304 17.37 -0.56 -14.27
CA ARG A 304 18.35 0.37 -14.85
C ARG A 304 18.30 0.50 -16.36
N ARG A 305 17.67 -0.44 -17.08
CA ARG A 305 17.40 -0.29 -18.51
C ARG A 305 16.42 0.84 -18.82
N PHE A 306 15.56 1.18 -17.86
CA PHE A 306 14.50 2.18 -18.02
C PHE A 306 14.74 3.46 -17.22
N PHE A 307 15.47 3.37 -16.09
CA PHE A 307 15.69 4.49 -15.19
C PHE A 307 17.17 4.75 -14.92
N PRO A 308 17.63 6.02 -14.98
CA PRO A 308 18.99 6.38 -14.62
C PRO A 308 19.26 6.26 -13.12
N ALA A 309 20.54 6.24 -12.75
CA ALA A 309 20.99 6.14 -11.36
C ALA A 309 20.34 7.15 -10.42
N GLY A 310 20.32 8.42 -10.84
CA GLY A 310 19.80 9.51 -10.03
C GLY A 310 18.28 9.43 -9.76
N GLN A 311 17.55 8.56 -10.45
CA GLN A 311 16.14 8.28 -10.16
C GLN A 311 15.93 7.09 -9.22
N MET A 312 17.00 6.44 -8.75
CA MET A 312 16.91 5.25 -7.90
C MET A 312 17.73 5.43 -6.61
N LEU A 313 17.07 5.28 -5.47
CA LEU A 313 17.71 5.20 -4.16
C LEU A 313 17.68 3.76 -3.66
N ILE A 314 18.88 3.16 -3.53
CA ILE A 314 19.04 1.79 -3.05
C ILE A 314 19.60 1.82 -1.63
N LEU A 315 18.79 1.40 -0.68
CA LEU A 315 19.09 1.40 0.75
C LEU A 315 19.35 -0.01 1.25
N ARG A 316 20.24 -0.12 2.22
CA ARG A 316 20.41 -1.32 3.03
C ARG A 316 19.44 -1.25 4.21
N SER A 317 18.69 -2.33 4.43
CA SER A 317 17.63 -2.38 5.45
C SER A 317 18.22 -2.40 6.85
N GLU A 318 19.37 -3.03 7.03
CA GLU A 318 20.08 -3.09 8.31
C GLU A 318 20.45 -1.67 8.77
N ASP A 319 21.09 -0.87 7.91
CA ASP A 319 21.40 0.54 8.19
C ASP A 319 20.13 1.35 8.52
N PHE A 320 19.00 1.06 7.86
CA PHE A 320 17.74 1.74 8.13
C PHE A 320 17.17 1.43 9.52
N TYR A 321 17.45 0.26 10.08
CA TYR A 321 17.03 -0.09 11.42
C TYR A 321 18.05 0.33 12.50
N GLU A 322 19.34 0.30 12.18
CA GLU A 322 20.41 0.71 13.09
C GLU A 322 20.50 2.24 13.22
N GLN A 323 20.35 2.95 12.11
CA GLN A 323 20.49 4.41 12.02
C GLN A 323 19.29 5.06 11.29
N PRO A 324 18.05 4.89 11.81
CA PRO A 324 16.84 5.27 11.11
C PRO A 324 16.75 6.76 10.78
N ALA A 325 17.25 7.64 11.66
CA ALA A 325 17.26 9.09 11.41
C ALA A 325 18.17 9.46 10.23
N LEU A 326 19.38 8.89 10.18
CA LEU A 326 20.34 9.13 9.10
C LEU A 326 19.79 8.68 7.75
N ILE A 327 19.27 7.44 7.68
CA ILE A 327 18.73 6.89 6.45
C ILE A 327 17.45 7.61 6.03
N PHE A 328 16.58 7.98 6.98
CA PHE A 328 15.39 8.74 6.65
C PHE A 328 15.73 10.14 6.10
N ARG A 329 16.73 10.83 6.64
CA ARG A 329 17.23 12.09 6.07
C ARG A 329 17.71 11.90 4.63
N GLN A 330 18.46 10.84 4.34
CA GLN A 330 18.87 10.51 2.97
C GLN A 330 17.66 10.32 2.04
N VAL A 331 16.57 9.72 2.52
CA VAL A 331 15.32 9.59 1.75
C VAL A 331 14.68 10.95 1.51
N LEU A 332 14.62 11.83 2.52
CA LEU A 332 14.08 13.19 2.36
C LEU A 332 14.89 14.00 1.35
N ASP A 333 16.22 13.96 1.45
CA ASP A 333 17.13 14.62 0.51
C ASP A 333 16.92 14.10 -0.92
N PHE A 334 16.87 12.77 -1.06
CA PHE A 334 16.58 12.14 -2.35
C PHE A 334 15.22 12.56 -2.91
N LEU A 335 14.21 12.75 -2.07
CA LEU A 335 12.88 13.24 -2.49
C LEU A 335 12.79 14.77 -2.57
N GLU A 336 13.86 15.50 -2.26
CA GLU A 336 13.89 16.96 -2.13
C GLU A 336 12.77 17.47 -1.20
N LEU A 337 12.62 16.82 -0.06
CA LEU A 337 11.68 17.21 0.99
C LEU A 337 12.39 18.00 2.10
N PRO A 338 11.70 18.93 2.78
CA PRO A 338 12.24 19.59 3.96
C PRO A 338 12.67 18.59 5.03
N ALA A 339 13.67 18.97 5.83
CA ALA A 339 14.05 18.19 7.00
C ALA A 339 12.87 18.05 7.97
N TRP A 340 12.59 16.82 8.39
CA TRP A 340 11.53 16.47 9.31
C TRP A 340 11.79 15.08 9.89
N GLU A 341 11.38 14.85 11.12
CA GLU A 341 11.48 13.54 11.76
C GLU A 341 10.12 13.14 12.37
N PRO A 342 9.75 11.84 12.33
CA PRO A 342 8.62 11.34 13.10
C PRO A 342 8.91 11.45 14.59
N THR A 343 7.85 11.48 15.41
CA THR A 343 7.98 11.46 16.88
C THR A 343 8.78 10.27 17.40
N ALA A 344 8.73 9.14 16.70
CA ALA A 344 9.56 7.98 16.98
C ALA A 344 9.74 7.12 15.71
N TYR A 345 10.95 6.62 15.50
CA TYR A 345 11.26 5.62 14.49
C TYR A 345 10.85 4.22 14.96
N ARG A 346 9.54 3.98 15.08
CA ARG A 346 9.00 2.67 15.45
C ARG A 346 9.05 1.73 14.24
N PRO A 347 9.70 0.57 14.34
CA PRO A 347 9.59 -0.44 13.30
C PRO A 347 8.14 -0.94 13.21
N PHE A 348 7.59 -0.96 12.00
CA PHE A 348 6.28 -1.55 11.72
C PHE A 348 6.45 -2.97 11.18
N ASN A 349 5.53 -3.86 11.54
CA ASN A 349 5.54 -5.27 11.17
C ASN A 349 6.80 -6.06 11.60
N GLN A 350 7.56 -5.55 12.59
CA GLN A 350 8.52 -6.39 13.30
C GLN A 350 7.74 -7.46 14.05
N THR A 351 8.01 -8.72 13.74
CA THR A 351 7.51 -9.83 14.56
C THR A 351 8.40 -9.91 15.80
N GLY A 352 8.19 -8.99 16.74
CA GLY A 352 8.80 -9.04 18.07
C GLY A 352 7.84 -9.73 19.03
N GLY A 353 8.23 -10.91 19.55
CA GLY A 353 7.64 -11.50 20.75
C GLY A 353 6.69 -12.69 20.54
N GLN A 354 7.07 -13.82 21.14
CA GLN A 354 6.26 -15.00 21.48
C GLN A 354 5.73 -15.86 20.34
N ILE A 355 6.58 -16.81 19.92
CA ILE A 355 6.13 -18.09 19.35
C ILE A 355 6.04 -19.06 20.53
N SER A 356 4.92 -19.02 21.24
CA SER A 356 4.51 -20.09 22.16
C SER A 356 3.38 -20.86 21.48
N GLY A 357 3.74 -21.95 20.81
CA GLY A 357 2.79 -22.87 20.19
C GLY A 357 3.09 -23.09 18.71
N GLN A 358 3.81 -24.17 18.42
CA GLN A 358 3.98 -24.77 17.09
C GLN A 358 4.94 -24.06 16.11
N ILE A 359 6.22 -23.93 16.49
CA ILE A 359 7.32 -24.04 15.51
C ILE A 359 8.29 -25.09 16.06
N SER A 360 7.97 -26.34 15.78
CA SER A 360 8.88 -27.46 15.91
C SER A 360 9.72 -27.50 14.63
N ASP A 361 10.78 -26.69 14.56
CA ASP A 361 12.12 -27.15 14.15
C ASP A 361 13.09 -25.96 14.04
N PHE A 362 13.74 -25.61 15.15
CA PHE A 362 14.86 -24.66 15.12
C PHE A 362 16.19 -25.37 14.81
N SER A 363 16.21 -26.71 14.70
CA SER A 363 17.44 -27.49 14.57
C SER A 363 18.03 -27.45 13.16
N GLU A 364 17.19 -27.32 12.13
CA GLU A 364 17.61 -27.24 10.72
C GLU A 364 18.08 -25.83 10.30
N LYS A 365 17.72 -24.81 11.08
CA LYS A 365 17.94 -23.40 10.72
C LYS A 365 19.41 -23.08 10.40
N PRO A 366 20.42 -23.52 11.18
CA PRO A 366 21.81 -23.18 10.89
C PRO A 366 22.33 -23.78 9.56
N ALA A 367 21.94 -25.03 9.25
CA ALA A 367 22.39 -25.72 8.03
C ALA A 367 21.80 -25.06 6.78
N VAL A 368 20.47 -24.87 6.75
CA VAL A 368 19.76 -24.22 5.64
C VAL A 368 20.25 -22.79 5.46
N PHE A 369 20.51 -22.04 6.53
CA PHE A 369 21.03 -20.67 6.43
C PHE A 369 22.45 -20.65 5.82
N GLY A 370 23.31 -21.61 6.18
CA GLY A 370 24.63 -21.77 5.59
C GLY A 370 24.58 -22.06 4.08
N GLU A 371 23.71 -22.97 3.66
CA GLU A 371 23.48 -23.29 2.26
C GLU A 371 22.94 -22.09 1.48
N LEU A 372 21.96 -21.37 2.04
CA LEU A 372 21.41 -20.16 1.43
C LEU A 372 22.45 -19.04 1.35
N ALA A 373 23.29 -18.86 2.38
CA ALA A 373 24.37 -17.89 2.34
C ALA A 373 25.38 -18.23 1.22
N ALA A 374 25.74 -19.51 1.08
CA ALA A 374 26.59 -19.98 -0.01
C ALA A 374 25.94 -19.75 -1.39
N PHE A 375 24.63 -20.02 -1.51
CA PHE A 375 23.85 -19.78 -2.73
C PHE A 375 23.83 -18.28 -3.11
N PHE A 376 23.55 -17.38 -2.16
CA PHE A 376 23.45 -15.94 -2.44
C PHE A 376 24.79 -15.24 -2.64
N ARG A 377 25.89 -15.76 -2.07
CA ARG A 377 27.24 -15.16 -2.15
C ARG A 377 27.65 -14.69 -3.55
N PRO A 378 27.61 -15.52 -4.62
CA PRO A 378 27.94 -15.04 -5.97
C PRO A 378 27.03 -13.91 -6.47
N HIS A 379 25.74 -13.88 -6.06
CA HIS A 379 24.80 -12.83 -6.42
C HIS A 379 25.03 -11.54 -5.64
N ASN A 380 25.40 -11.64 -4.35
CA ASN A 380 25.77 -10.50 -3.51
C ASN A 380 27.05 -9.81 -4.02
N ARG A 381 28.03 -10.59 -4.49
CA ARG A 381 29.25 -10.04 -5.12
C ARG A 381 28.91 -9.28 -6.40
N ARG A 382 28.11 -9.88 -7.29
CA ARG A 382 27.60 -9.19 -8.49
C ARG A 382 26.83 -7.91 -8.15
N LEU A 383 26.05 -7.92 -7.07
CA LEU A 383 25.34 -6.73 -6.58
C LEU A 383 26.31 -5.65 -6.10
N THR A 384 27.33 -6.03 -5.35
CA THR A 384 28.40 -5.15 -4.86
C THR A 384 29.12 -4.48 -6.01
N ASP A 385 29.53 -5.25 -7.02
CA ASP A 385 30.17 -4.73 -8.23
C ASP A 385 29.24 -3.77 -8.98
N PHE A 386 27.97 -4.14 -9.12
CA PHE A 386 26.98 -3.33 -9.84
C PHE A 386 26.66 -1.99 -9.14
N LEU A 387 26.64 -1.97 -7.81
CA LEU A 387 26.35 -0.78 -7.02
C LEU A 387 27.61 -0.01 -6.61
N GLY A 388 28.80 -0.59 -6.78
CA GLY A 388 30.06 -0.04 -6.28
C GLY A 388 30.11 0.08 -4.75
N ARG A 389 29.33 -0.74 -4.04
CA ARG A 389 29.19 -0.70 -2.58
C ARG A 389 28.87 -2.07 -2.03
N ASP A 390 29.65 -2.49 -1.02
CA ASP A 390 29.42 -3.72 -0.27
C ASP A 390 28.28 -3.55 0.76
N PHE A 391 27.46 -4.59 0.90
CA PHE A 391 26.37 -4.67 1.86
C PHE A 391 26.68 -5.59 3.05
N GLY A 392 27.87 -6.20 3.10
CA GLY A 392 28.35 -6.99 4.25
C GLY A 392 27.46 -8.19 4.56
N TRP A 393 26.98 -8.89 3.53
CA TRP A 393 26.13 -10.08 3.68
C TRP A 393 26.84 -11.41 3.42
N ASP A 394 28.10 -11.36 2.98
CA ASP A 394 28.88 -12.56 2.62
C ASP A 394 29.56 -13.23 3.82
N ASP A 395 29.68 -12.51 4.94
CA ASP A 395 30.23 -13.01 6.21
C ASP A 395 29.11 -13.62 7.06
N PRO A 396 29.25 -14.87 7.53
CA PRO A 396 28.30 -15.45 8.48
C PRO A 396 28.41 -14.70 9.82
N ALA A 397 27.29 -14.11 10.25
CA ALA A 397 27.15 -13.47 11.56
C ALA A 397 27.06 -14.51 12.70
#